data_AF-A0A9J5ZJ49-F1
#
_entry.id   AF-A0A9J5ZJ49-F1
#
_cell.length_a   1.000
_cell.length_b   1.000
_cell.length_c   1.000
_cell.angle_alpha   90.00
_cell.angle_beta   90.00
_cell.angle_gamma   90.00
#
_symmetry.space_group_name_H-M   'P 1'
#
loop_
_entity.id
_entity.type
_entity.pdbx_description
1 polymer ?
#
loop_
_entity_poly.entity_id
_entity_poly.type
_entity_poly.pdbx_seq_one_letter_code
_entity_poly.pdbx_strand_id
1 'polypeptide(L)'
;MSTTSAASFRSTKDQRTLVLVPIANGTESIEAIVPIDILQRAGVEVIVASVENQLQIEVTYGIKIVADALISDCVDTEIDLISLLVSCIKVSYFHREPRSTLLPMMQIKPKD
;
A
#
# COMPACT_ATOMS: atom_id res chain seq x y z
N MET A 1 7.85 -52.41 9.51
CA MET A 1 6.88 -51.46 8.92
C MET A 1 6.73 -50.31 9.89
N SER A 2 7.56 -49.28 9.72
CA SER A 2 7.59 -48.10 10.59
C SER A 2 6.89 -46.97 9.84
N THR A 3 5.77 -46.50 10.38
CA THR A 3 4.98 -45.41 9.82
C THR A 3 5.67 -44.08 10.17
N THR A 4 6.15 -43.37 9.16
CA THR A 4 6.68 -42.01 9.32
C THR A 4 5.52 -41.04 9.54
N SER A 5 5.44 -40.51 10.76
CA SER A 5 4.59 -39.39 11.16
C SER A 5 4.90 -38.15 10.32
N ALA A 6 3.94 -37.69 9.52
CA ALA A 6 4.01 -36.40 8.85
C ALA A 6 4.07 -35.29 9.91
N ALA A 7 5.21 -34.60 10.00
CA ALA A 7 5.33 -33.40 10.80
C ALA A 7 4.37 -32.35 10.24
N SER A 8 3.32 -32.03 11.00
CA SER A 8 2.42 -30.93 10.69
C SER A 8 3.21 -29.63 10.79
N PHE A 9 3.56 -29.05 9.64
CA PHE A 9 4.07 -27.68 9.55
C PHE A 9 2.92 -26.75 9.91
N ARG A 10 2.81 -26.46 11.21
CA ARG A 10 1.87 -25.48 11.74
C ARG A 10 2.52 -24.11 11.53
N SER A 11 2.13 -23.41 10.46
CA SER A 11 2.42 -21.98 10.33
C SER A 11 1.75 -21.26 11.50
N THR A 12 2.54 -20.71 12.41
CA THR A 12 2.08 -19.95 13.60
C THR A 12 1.70 -18.51 13.27
N LYS A 13 1.47 -18.21 11.99
CA LYS A 13 1.14 -16.87 11.51
C LYS A 13 -0.20 -16.96 10.76
N ASP A 14 -1.32 -16.79 11.46
CA ASP A 14 -2.52 -16.18 10.83
C ASP A 14 -2.10 -14.74 10.53
N GLN A 15 -1.44 -14.52 9.40
CA GLN A 15 -0.97 -13.19 9.04
C GLN A 15 -1.74 -12.76 7.84
N ARG A 16 -2.72 -11.94 8.15
CA ARG A 16 -3.23 -10.97 7.20
C ARG A 16 -2.04 -10.07 6.88
N THR A 17 -1.46 -10.27 5.71
CA THR A 17 -0.44 -9.36 5.17
C THR A 17 -1.14 -8.02 4.91
N LEU A 18 -0.63 -6.94 5.49
CA LEU A 18 -1.17 -5.60 5.31
C LEU A 18 -0.32 -4.80 4.32
N VAL A 19 -0.94 -4.34 3.23
CA VAL A 19 -0.30 -3.56 2.18
C VAL A 19 -0.88 -2.15 2.13
N LEU A 20 -0.01 -1.15 2.17
CA LEU A 20 -0.38 0.25 1.94
C LEU A 20 -0.21 0.59 0.45
N VAL A 21 -1.25 1.14 -0.17
CA VAL A 21 -1.22 1.66 -1.55
C VAL A 21 -1.41 3.17 -1.51
N PRO A 22 -0.33 3.96 -1.56
CA PRO A 22 -0.42 5.42 -1.65
C PRO A 22 -0.93 5.86 -3.03
N ILE A 23 -1.88 6.78 -3.07
CA ILE A 23 -2.43 7.39 -4.29
C ILE A 23 -2.36 8.91 -4.15
N ALA A 24 -2.12 9.59 -5.28
CA ALA A 24 -1.99 11.04 -5.38
C ALA A 24 -2.82 11.59 -6.55
N ASN A 25 -3.00 12.91 -6.59
CA ASN A 25 -3.68 13.54 -7.72
C ASN A 25 -2.90 13.31 -9.02
N GLY A 26 -3.57 12.81 -10.06
CA GLY A 26 -2.93 12.49 -11.34
C GLY A 26 -2.17 11.16 -11.36
N THR A 27 -2.30 10.31 -10.34
CA THR A 27 -1.92 8.88 -10.44
C THR A 27 -2.61 8.25 -11.65
N GLU A 28 -1.95 7.33 -12.36
CA GLU A 28 -2.60 6.61 -13.44
C GLU A 28 -3.65 5.65 -12.88
N SER A 29 -4.91 5.80 -13.29
CA SER A 29 -6.03 5.04 -12.72
C SER A 29 -5.80 3.52 -12.78
N ILE A 30 -5.22 3.03 -13.87
CA ILE A 30 -4.91 1.60 -14.04
C ILE A 30 -3.84 1.12 -13.06
N GLU A 31 -2.85 1.96 -12.75
CA GLU A 31 -1.79 1.61 -11.81
C GLU A 31 -2.28 1.61 -10.38
N ALA A 32 -3.29 2.42 -10.03
CA ALA A 32 -3.92 2.34 -8.72
C ALA A 32 -4.83 1.10 -8.62
N ILE A 33 -5.80 0.98 -9.51
CA ILE A 33 -6.91 0.04 -9.36
C ILE A 33 -6.47 -1.42 -9.55
N VAL A 34 -5.62 -1.71 -10.53
CA VAL A 34 -5.23 -3.09 -10.85
C VAL A 34 -4.49 -3.78 -9.70
N PRO A 35 -3.44 -3.21 -9.09
CA PRO A 35 -2.76 -3.87 -7.98
C PRO A 35 -3.63 -3.97 -6.72
N ILE A 36 -4.45 -2.95 -6.42
CA ILE A 36 -5.42 -3.02 -5.31
C ILE A 36 -6.35 -4.22 -5.51
N ASP A 37 -6.91 -4.33 -6.70
CA ASP A 37 -7.83 -5.41 -7.06
C ASP A 37 -7.17 -6.80 -6.96
N ILE A 38 -5.96 -6.96 -7.49
CA ILE A 38 -5.21 -8.23 -7.43
C ILE A 38 -4.88 -8.60 -5.97
N LEU A 39 -4.38 -7.67 -5.16
CA LEU A 39 -3.99 -7.91 -3.77
C LEU A 39 -5.20 -8.35 -2.93
N GLN A 40 -6.32 -7.64 -3.04
CA GLN A 40 -7.53 -8.01 -2.31
C GLN A 40 -8.06 -9.40 -2.74
N ARG A 41 -8.01 -9.73 -4.04
CA ARG A 41 -8.39 -11.07 -4.53
C ARG A 41 -7.42 -12.16 -4.08
N ALA A 42 -6.17 -11.81 -3.79
CA ALA A 42 -5.18 -12.70 -3.20
C ALA A 42 -5.36 -12.88 -1.67
N GLY A 43 -6.38 -12.26 -1.07
CA GLY A 43 -6.65 -12.33 0.37
C GLY A 43 -5.74 -11.43 1.22
N VAL A 44 -5.07 -10.48 0.59
CA VAL A 44 -4.22 -9.47 1.26
C VAL A 44 -5.09 -8.32 1.75
N GLU A 45 -4.82 -7.83 2.95
CA GLU A 45 -5.46 -6.63 3.47
C GLU A 45 -4.80 -5.40 2.83
N VAL A 46 -5.58 -4.49 2.27
CA VAL A 46 -5.08 -3.33 1.55
C VAL A 46 -5.66 -2.06 2.17
N ILE A 47 -4.79 -1.10 2.48
CA ILE A 47 -5.18 0.27 2.82
C ILE A 47 -4.81 1.16 1.65
N VAL A 48 -5.81 1.75 1.00
CA VAL A 48 -5.62 2.80 0.02
C VAL A 48 -5.44 4.12 0.75
N ALA A 49 -4.25 4.72 0.67
CA ALA A 49 -3.92 5.94 1.39
C ALA A 49 -3.78 7.14 0.45
N SER A 50 -4.50 8.21 0.73
CA SER A 50 -4.32 9.47 0.03
C SER A 50 -3.06 10.17 0.53
N VAL A 51 -2.17 10.56 -0.38
CA VAL A 51 -1.02 11.44 -0.04
C VAL A 51 -1.41 12.91 0.01
N GLU A 52 -2.65 13.23 -0.37
CA GLU A 52 -3.21 14.57 -0.33
C GLU A 52 -3.78 14.87 1.06
N ASN A 53 -4.28 16.09 1.27
CA ASN A 53 -4.92 16.49 2.53
C ASN A 53 -6.40 16.08 2.63
N GLN A 54 -6.88 15.23 1.72
CA GLN A 54 -8.28 14.80 1.63
C GLN A 54 -8.37 13.37 1.08
N LEU A 55 -9.43 12.65 1.46
CA LEU A 55 -9.65 11.26 1.04
C LEU A 55 -10.06 11.14 -0.44
N GLN A 56 -10.76 12.14 -0.98
CA GLN A 56 -11.14 12.13 -2.39
C GLN A 56 -9.99 12.65 -3.27
N ILE A 57 -9.53 11.82 -4.18
CA ILE A 57 -8.42 12.08 -5.10
C ILE A 57 -8.94 12.10 -6.53
N GLU A 58 -8.42 13.03 -7.34
CA GLU A 58 -8.65 13.03 -8.77
C GLU A 58 -7.45 12.42 -9.50
N VAL A 59 -7.61 11.20 -10.01
CA VAL A 59 -6.59 10.49 -10.80
C VAL A 59 -6.68 10.89 -12.28
N THR A 60 -5.85 10.30 -13.14
CA THR A 60 -5.86 10.63 -14.57
C THR A 60 -7.26 10.53 -15.19
N TYR A 61 -7.54 11.39 -16.17
CA TYR A 61 -8.81 11.46 -16.89
C TYR A 61 -10.02 11.89 -16.02
N GLY A 62 -9.79 12.57 -14.89
CA GLY A 62 -10.85 13.13 -14.06
C GLY A 62 -11.63 12.09 -13.25
N ILE A 63 -11.12 10.86 -13.17
CA ILE A 63 -11.70 9.80 -12.35
C ILE A 63 -11.46 10.15 -10.87
N LYS A 64 -12.50 9.98 -10.05
CA LYS A 64 -12.43 10.26 -8.62
C LYS A 64 -12.38 8.96 -7.84
N ILE A 65 -11.38 8.82 -6.98
CA ILE A 65 -11.22 7.70 -6.05
C ILE A 65 -11.35 8.27 -4.63
N VAL A 66 -12.06 7.55 -3.77
CA VAL A 66 -12.06 7.84 -2.33
C VAL A 66 -11.14 6.83 -1.66
N ALA A 67 -10.06 7.32 -1.08
CA ALA A 67 -9.11 6.53 -0.30
C ALA A 67 -9.71 6.10 1.05
N ASP A 68 -9.17 5.03 1.63
CA ASP A 68 -9.58 4.51 2.94
C ASP A 68 -9.08 5.41 4.07
N ALA A 69 -7.87 5.97 3.93
CA ALA A 69 -7.23 6.81 4.93
C ALA A 69 -6.37 7.92 4.30
N LEU A 70 -5.99 8.93 5.09
CA LEU A 70 -4.88 9.80 4.73
C LEU A 70 -3.56 9.11 5.08
N ILE A 71 -2.51 9.37 4.29
CA ILE A 71 -1.18 8.81 4.57
C ILE A 71 -0.63 9.27 5.94
N SER A 72 -1.04 10.46 6.40
CA SER A 72 -0.73 10.97 7.74
C SER A 72 -1.27 10.10 8.86
N ASP A 73 -2.37 9.40 8.60
CA ASP A 73 -3.06 8.57 9.59
C ASP A 73 -2.46 7.16 9.66
N CYS A 74 -1.59 6.81 8.71
CA CYS A 74 -0.96 5.49 8.60
C CYS A 74 0.47 5.44 9.17
N VAL A 75 1.00 6.55 9.72
CA VAL A 75 2.39 6.65 10.18
C VAL A 75 2.71 5.67 11.32
N ASP A 76 1.74 5.42 12.20
CA ASP A 76 1.88 4.53 13.36
C ASP A 76 1.34 3.11 13.10
N THR A 77 0.95 2.80 11.85
CA THR A 77 0.40 1.50 11.47
C THR A 77 1.52 0.53 11.08
N GLU A 78 1.51 -0.68 11.64
CA GLU A 78 2.44 -1.74 11.22
C GLU A 78 2.04 -2.28 9.84
N ILE A 79 2.80 -1.94 8.80
CA ILE A 79 2.54 -2.31 7.41
C ILE A 79 3.63 -3.26 6.93
N ASP A 80 3.25 -4.37 6.30
CA ASP A 80 4.20 -5.36 5.77
C ASP A 80 4.81 -4.94 4.43
N LEU A 81 4.08 -4.17 3.62
CA LEU A 81 4.52 -3.72 2.30
C LEU A 81 3.89 -2.38 1.90
N ILE A 82 4.66 -1.53 1.21
CA ILE A 82 4.14 -0.35 0.51
C ILE A 82 4.21 -0.59 -1.01
N SER A 83 3.10 -0.43 -1.71
CA SER A 83 3.04 -0.56 -3.17
C SER A 83 3.51 0.73 -3.85
N LEU A 84 4.64 0.67 -4.55
CA LEU A 84 5.17 1.83 -5.27
C LEU A 84 4.74 1.82 -6.74
N LEU A 85 3.74 2.63 -7.05
CA LEU A 85 3.23 2.82 -8.40
C LEU A 85 4.11 3.82 -9.16
N VAL A 86 4.39 3.54 -10.44
CA VAL A 86 5.32 4.34 -11.26
C VAL A 86 4.83 5.79 -11.36
N SER A 87 3.53 6.00 -11.49
CA SER A 87 2.90 7.32 -11.51
C SER A 87 2.88 8.01 -10.14
N CYS A 88 2.74 7.31 -9.01
CA CYS A 88 2.78 7.93 -7.67
C CYS A 88 4.15 8.53 -7.33
N ILE A 89 5.23 7.89 -7.80
CA ILE A 89 6.58 8.47 -7.76
C ILE A 89 6.57 9.77 -8.58
N LYS A 90 6.14 9.70 -9.83
CA LYS A 90 6.16 10.84 -10.75
C LYS A 90 5.32 12.02 -10.26
N VAL A 91 4.13 11.78 -9.72
CA VAL A 91 3.24 12.81 -9.15
C VAL A 91 3.87 13.46 -7.92
N SER A 92 4.42 12.66 -7.00
CA SER A 92 5.08 13.18 -5.79
C SER A 92 6.28 14.06 -6.12
N TYR A 93 6.99 13.79 -7.23
CA TYR A 93 8.11 14.60 -7.70
C TYR A 93 7.70 15.78 -8.59
N PHE A 94 6.58 15.71 -9.31
CA PHE A 94 6.20 16.71 -10.32
C PHE A 94 5.41 17.90 -9.75
N HIS A 95 4.73 17.77 -8.60
CA HIS A 95 3.81 18.81 -8.13
C HIS A 95 4.34 19.81 -7.09
N ARG A 96 5.50 19.61 -6.45
CA ARG A 96 6.27 20.63 -5.68
C ARG A 96 7.44 19.99 -4.93
N GLU A 97 8.46 20.81 -4.65
CA GLU A 97 9.58 20.66 -3.70
C GLU A 97 9.52 19.44 -2.75
N PRO A 98 10.64 18.75 -2.49
CA PRO A 98 10.72 17.48 -1.77
C PRO A 98 10.10 17.60 -0.37
N ARG A 99 8.81 17.33 -0.25
CA ARG A 99 8.14 17.24 1.04
C ARG A 99 8.57 15.93 1.66
N SER A 100 9.24 16.09 2.79
CA SER A 100 9.86 15.12 3.68
C SER A 100 8.89 14.10 4.31
N THR A 101 7.82 13.67 3.61
CA THR A 101 6.78 12.78 4.16
C THR A 101 6.90 11.36 3.62
N LEU A 102 7.30 11.18 2.36
CA LEU A 102 7.59 9.84 1.81
C LEU A 102 8.97 9.32 2.21
N LEU A 103 9.95 10.20 2.42
CA LEU A 103 11.32 9.84 2.81
C LEU A 103 11.41 9.18 4.22
N PRO A 104 10.68 9.65 5.25
CA PRO A 104 10.61 8.94 6.54
C PRO A 104 9.87 7.60 6.45
N MET A 105 8.90 7.46 5.54
CA MET A 105 8.18 6.19 5.37
C MET A 105 8.94 5.17 4.51
N MET A 106 9.90 5.58 3.66
CA MET A 106 10.89 4.66 3.07
C MET A 106 11.92 4.16 4.10
N GLN A 107 11.96 4.73 5.32
CA GLN A 107 12.75 4.24 6.44
C GLN A 107 11.96 3.23 7.29
N ILE A 108 11.18 2.34 6.65
CA ILE A 108 10.56 1.22 7.37
C ILE A 108 11.69 0.43 8.01
N LYS A 109 11.69 0.36 9.34
CA LYS A 109 12.66 -0.46 10.06
C LYS A 109 12.50 -1.90 9.58
N PRO A 110 13.58 -2.59 9.18
CA PRO A 110 13.52 -4.02 8.94
C PRO A 110 12.96 -4.68 10.20
N LYS A 111 12.00 -5.58 10.01
CA LYS A 111 11.50 -6.46 11.06
C LYS A 111 12.65 -7.39 11.43
N ASP A 112 13.13 -7.32 12.66
CA ASP A 112 14.18 -8.21 13.19
C ASP A 112 13.79 -9.70 13.04
#